data_AF-A0A1S3EEY3-F1
#
_entry.id   AF-A0A1S3EEY3-F1
#
_cell.length_a   1.000
_cell.length_b   1.000
_cell.length_c   1.000
_cell.angle_alpha   90.00
_cell.angle_beta   90.00
_cell.angle_gamma   90.00
#
_symmetry.space_group_name_H-M   'P 1'
#
loop_
_entity.id
_entity.type
_entity.pdbx_description
1 polymer ?
#
loop_
_entity_poly.entity_id
_entity_poly.type
_entity_poly.pdbx_seq_one_letter_code
_entity_poly.pdbx_strand_id
1 'polypeptide(L)'
;MYYRSSNIAARIFDRQISTPAPGTSVHHARRFYENLVPSYTVYEVECPDHSFRKFTDDGQYLISFSRNHQELIVYRPRWLSFSCNDDDCDKHDLPSKARRFDSFFTQLYCVSLASCNELICKDFFLYMDSNQFGLFATSTAQIHDAPAVGGAVQGVPSIEKITFHLLRLEDGEILDRKVFSNDFVNLTHNMGVFLYDDLLAIVSLRYQTIHILQIRDSGNLVHVRAIGEFCREDDELFLNSNAQDISSSDKNKQHQSTENHVENQMHQGQPHMGNSFLSGIKQRLLSFIFQGLWNEESDDTLRMQRLRMKFYFHFQDYVDLIIWKTMRNVTSCIYSILGQVQFLDRHHLLIKFGSVDGGPQVSRNADHHPAFVAVYNMDTTEIVSFYQNSADELYLLFEKFCDHFHVTSRNSMYMNFVSSHSNNIHALEQLRSIKDKASNSSQFVKKMLASLPFSCQSLSPSPYFDQSLFRFDDKLISATDRHRQSTDHPIKFILRNYPHSLKFKIKPGPEAGSMDGRAKKISSFLFHPILPFALSIQQTLFLQPSVVNIHFRR
;
A
#
# COMPACT_ATOMS: atom_id res chain seq x y z
N MET A 1 4.77 -38.50 -21.92
CA MET A 1 4.16 -37.94 -20.70
C MET A 1 4.27 -38.98 -19.59
N TYR A 2 5.20 -38.84 -18.65
CA TYR A 2 5.26 -39.73 -17.49
C TYR A 2 4.13 -39.37 -16.51
N TYR A 3 3.32 -40.35 -16.13
CA TYR A 3 2.32 -40.21 -15.07
C TYR A 3 3.06 -39.92 -13.77
N ARG A 4 3.01 -38.67 -13.29
CA ARG A 4 3.69 -38.27 -12.05
C ARG A 4 2.75 -38.53 -10.88
N SER A 5 3.26 -39.19 -9.85
CA SER A 5 2.50 -39.53 -8.65
C SER A 5 1.83 -38.28 -8.05
N SER A 6 0.54 -38.37 -7.73
CA SER A 6 -0.20 -37.36 -6.95
C SER A 6 0.02 -37.52 -5.45
N ASN A 7 0.72 -38.59 -5.03
CA ASN A 7 1.02 -38.87 -3.64
C ASN A 7 2.01 -37.83 -3.08
N ILE A 8 1.66 -37.22 -1.94
CA ILE A 8 2.46 -36.17 -1.31
C ILE A 8 3.78 -36.71 -0.77
N ALA A 9 3.80 -37.89 -0.14
CA ALA A 9 5.04 -38.47 0.36
C ALA A 9 6.04 -38.66 -0.79
N ALA A 10 5.60 -39.19 -1.93
CA ALA A 10 6.44 -39.32 -3.12
C ALA A 10 6.98 -37.96 -3.61
N ARG A 11 6.17 -36.89 -3.55
CA ARG A 11 6.60 -35.53 -3.92
C ARG A 11 7.56 -34.90 -2.91
N ILE A 12 7.39 -35.20 -1.62
CA ILE A 12 8.32 -34.77 -0.56
C ILE A 12 9.67 -35.45 -0.77
N PHE A 13 9.68 -36.77 -0.97
CA PHE A 13 10.91 -37.51 -1.24
C PHE A 13 11.59 -37.00 -2.51
N ASP A 14 10.85 -36.82 -3.61
CA ASP A 14 11.38 -36.23 -4.85
C ASP A 14 12.01 -34.86 -4.60
N ARG A 15 11.34 -33.97 -3.83
CA ARG A 15 11.89 -32.67 -3.45
C ARG A 15 13.17 -32.77 -2.60
N GLN A 16 13.29 -33.78 -1.73
CA GLN A 16 14.44 -33.95 -0.84
C GLN A 16 15.65 -34.54 -1.55
N ILE A 17 15.44 -35.42 -2.53
CA ILE A 17 16.52 -36.19 -3.16
C ILE A 17 16.87 -35.71 -4.57
N SER A 18 15.94 -35.06 -5.27
CA SER A 18 16.13 -34.61 -6.65
C SER A 18 16.66 -33.18 -6.69
N THR A 19 17.84 -33.00 -7.27
CA THR A 19 18.36 -31.67 -7.59
C THR A 19 17.62 -31.12 -8.82
N PRO A 20 16.86 -30.02 -8.71
CA PRO A 20 16.21 -29.43 -9.87
C PRO A 20 17.26 -28.89 -10.85
N ALA A 21 16.92 -28.87 -12.15
CA ALA A 21 17.76 -28.22 -13.14
C ALA A 21 17.97 -26.74 -12.77
N PRO A 22 19.15 -26.15 -13.06
CA PRO A 22 19.41 -24.74 -12.78
C PRO A 22 18.28 -23.83 -13.29
N GLY A 23 17.83 -22.88 -12.46
CA GLY A 23 16.74 -21.95 -12.80
C GLY A 23 15.31 -22.51 -12.72
N THR A 24 15.12 -23.77 -12.29
CA THR A 24 13.78 -24.40 -12.25
C THR A 24 13.17 -24.55 -10.84
N SER A 25 13.82 -23.99 -9.81
CA SER A 25 13.41 -24.10 -8.41
C SER A 25 11.96 -23.65 -8.18
N VAL A 26 11.57 -22.49 -8.71
CA VAL A 26 10.20 -21.94 -8.58
C VAL A 26 9.18 -22.86 -9.24
N HIS A 27 9.47 -23.39 -10.43
CA HIS A 27 8.59 -24.34 -11.10
C HIS A 27 8.47 -25.66 -10.32
N HIS A 28 9.55 -26.13 -9.71
CA HIS A 28 9.51 -27.32 -8.85
C HIS A 28 8.67 -27.06 -7.59
N ALA A 29 8.82 -25.91 -6.95
CA ALA A 29 8.00 -25.49 -5.81
C ALA A 29 6.51 -25.37 -6.18
N ARG A 30 6.18 -24.76 -7.32
CA ARG A 30 4.81 -24.71 -7.87
C ARG A 30 4.19 -26.10 -7.98
N ARG A 31 4.91 -27.07 -8.54
CA ARG A 31 4.43 -28.47 -8.69
C ARG A 31 4.10 -29.14 -7.36
N PHE A 32 4.76 -28.74 -6.27
CA PHE A 32 4.45 -29.27 -4.94
C PHE A 32 3.07 -28.80 -4.47
N TYR A 33 2.75 -27.52 -4.69
CA TYR A 33 1.45 -26.94 -4.33
C TYR A 33 0.27 -27.40 -5.21
N GLU A 34 0.50 -28.13 -6.30
CA GLU A 34 -0.57 -28.81 -7.04
C GLU A 34 -1.29 -29.89 -6.20
N ASN A 35 -0.60 -30.41 -5.17
CA ASN A 35 -1.11 -31.48 -4.30
C ASN A 35 -1.12 -31.09 -2.82
N LEU A 36 -0.30 -30.13 -2.40
CA LEU A 36 -0.37 -29.55 -1.07
C LEU A 36 -1.42 -28.44 -1.02
N VAL A 37 -2.69 -28.81 -0.83
CA VAL A 37 -3.84 -27.89 -0.75
C VAL A 37 -4.67 -28.16 0.51
N PRO A 38 -5.44 -27.17 1.01
CA PRO A 38 -6.45 -27.41 2.04
C PRO A 38 -7.44 -28.49 1.60
N SER A 39 -7.76 -29.42 2.51
CA SER A 39 -8.66 -30.55 2.26
C SER A 39 -9.83 -30.63 3.24
N TYR A 40 -9.77 -29.87 4.34
CA TYR A 40 -10.76 -29.88 5.41
C TYR A 40 -11.07 -28.45 5.88
N THR A 41 -12.28 -28.23 6.39
CA THR A 41 -12.69 -26.93 6.95
C THR A 41 -13.35 -27.14 8.30
N VAL A 42 -12.91 -26.40 9.30
CA VAL A 42 -13.65 -26.23 10.56
C VAL A 42 -14.41 -24.92 10.44
N TYR A 43 -15.74 -25.03 10.44
CA TYR A 43 -16.64 -23.88 10.37
C TYR A 43 -16.88 -23.30 11.77
N GLU A 44 -17.14 -21.99 11.81
CA GLU A 44 -17.57 -21.27 13.02
C GLU A 44 -16.64 -21.55 14.22
N VAL A 45 -15.35 -21.35 14.00
CA VAL A 45 -14.32 -21.53 15.03
C VAL A 45 -14.54 -20.53 16.16
N GLU A 46 -14.53 -21.03 17.39
CA GLU A 46 -14.50 -20.24 18.61
C GLU A 46 -13.21 -19.42 18.64
N CYS A 47 -13.29 -18.16 18.23
CA CYS A 47 -12.15 -17.24 18.12
C CYS A 47 -12.25 -16.07 19.09
N PRO A 48 -11.11 -15.52 19.53
CA PRO A 48 -11.10 -14.25 20.25
C PRO A 48 -11.66 -13.14 19.35
N ASP A 49 -12.26 -12.13 19.97
CA ASP A 49 -12.85 -10.98 19.27
C ASP A 49 -11.76 -9.99 18.86
N HIS A 50 -10.91 -10.42 17.93
CA HIS A 50 -9.74 -9.69 17.44
C HIS A 50 -9.91 -9.35 15.95
N SER A 51 -9.28 -8.25 15.54
CA SER A 51 -9.11 -7.88 14.14
C SER A 51 -7.86 -8.55 13.58
N PHE A 52 -8.00 -9.69 12.92
CA PHE A 52 -6.90 -10.37 12.24
C PHE A 52 -6.46 -9.60 10.99
N ARG A 53 -5.16 -9.24 10.92
CA ARG A 53 -4.61 -8.37 9.88
C ARG A 53 -4.03 -9.16 8.71
N LYS A 54 -2.88 -9.81 8.92
CA LYS A 54 -2.22 -10.69 7.92
C LYS A 54 -1.17 -11.60 8.58
N PHE A 55 -0.76 -12.63 7.84
CA PHE A 55 0.46 -13.36 8.15
C PHE A 55 1.68 -12.56 7.69
N THR A 56 2.81 -12.71 8.39
CA THR A 56 4.12 -12.35 7.83
C THR A 56 4.44 -13.26 6.65
N ASP A 57 5.29 -12.83 5.73
CA ASP A 57 5.49 -13.56 4.48
C ASP A 57 6.27 -14.88 4.63
N ASP A 58 6.98 -15.05 5.75
CA ASP A 58 7.54 -16.33 6.18
C ASP A 58 6.50 -17.25 6.87
N GLY A 59 5.31 -16.72 7.17
CA GLY A 59 4.22 -17.39 7.87
C GLY A 59 4.47 -17.67 9.35
N GLN A 60 5.52 -17.09 9.95
CA GLN A 60 5.85 -17.35 11.37
C GLN A 60 4.88 -16.66 12.33
N TYR A 61 4.30 -15.54 11.91
CA TYR A 61 3.44 -14.73 12.76
C TYR A 61 2.12 -14.41 12.07
N LEU A 62 1.03 -14.48 12.83
CA LEU A 62 -0.25 -13.88 12.50
C LEU A 62 -0.43 -12.62 13.34
N ILE A 63 -0.55 -11.49 12.66
CA ILE A 63 -0.70 -10.17 13.28
C ILE A 63 -2.18 -9.87 13.47
N SER A 64 -2.55 -9.41 14.66
CA SER A 64 -3.91 -9.05 15.00
C SER A 64 -3.98 -7.90 16.01
N PHE A 65 -5.14 -7.28 16.09
CA PHE A 65 -5.39 -6.16 17.00
C PHE A 65 -6.61 -6.45 17.87
N SER A 66 -6.59 -5.94 19.10
CA SER A 66 -7.75 -6.00 19.98
C SER A 66 -8.94 -5.26 19.36
N ARG A 67 -10.17 -5.63 19.74
CA ARG A 67 -11.40 -4.98 19.26
C ARG A 67 -11.47 -3.49 19.57
N ASN A 68 -10.93 -3.06 20.71
CA ASN A 68 -10.85 -1.65 21.09
C ASN A 68 -9.68 -0.91 20.43
N HIS A 69 -8.89 -1.59 19.58
CA HIS A 69 -7.73 -1.03 18.88
C HIS A 69 -6.70 -0.39 19.82
N GLN A 70 -6.44 -1.02 20.96
CA GLN A 70 -5.45 -0.57 21.95
C GLN A 70 -4.21 -1.46 21.99
N GLU A 71 -4.39 -2.76 21.71
CA GLU A 71 -3.36 -3.78 21.87
C GLU A 71 -3.06 -4.46 20.54
N LEU A 72 -1.77 -4.68 20.31
CA LEU A 72 -1.24 -5.59 19.30
C LEU A 72 -1.17 -6.99 19.92
N ILE A 73 -1.75 -7.98 19.24
CA ILE A 73 -1.65 -9.38 19.64
C ILE A 73 -1.02 -10.16 18.49
N VAL A 74 0.10 -10.81 18.78
CA VAL A 74 0.84 -11.61 17.80
C VAL A 74 0.71 -13.09 18.16
N TYR A 75 0.30 -13.87 17.17
CA TYR A 75 0.13 -15.32 17.30
C TYR A 75 1.18 -16.06 16.48
N ARG A 76 1.66 -17.17 17.03
CA ARG A 76 2.41 -18.18 16.27
C ARG A 76 1.43 -19.23 15.73
N PRO A 77 1.39 -19.45 14.40
CA PRO A 77 0.63 -20.54 13.82
C PRO A 77 1.15 -21.90 14.32
N ARG A 78 0.23 -22.81 14.56
CA ARG A 78 0.48 -24.20 14.97
C ARG A 78 -0.36 -25.13 14.11
N TRP A 79 0.04 -26.39 14.12
CA TRP A 79 -0.75 -27.44 13.48
C TRP A 79 -1.64 -28.14 14.49
N LEU A 80 -2.88 -28.41 14.07
CA LEU A 80 -3.79 -29.23 14.84
C LEU A 80 -3.13 -30.60 15.07
N SER A 81 -2.93 -30.93 16.33
CA SER A 81 -2.31 -32.19 16.75
C SER A 81 -3.22 -32.89 17.76
N PHE A 82 -3.55 -34.14 17.46
CA PHE A 82 -4.30 -35.02 18.35
C PHE A 82 -3.84 -36.45 18.15
N SER A 83 -3.79 -37.22 19.24
CA SER A 83 -3.57 -38.65 19.19
C SER A 83 -4.89 -39.32 18.81
N CYS A 84 -4.82 -40.28 17.89
CA CYS A 84 -5.92 -41.16 17.55
C CYS A 84 -5.40 -42.59 17.71
N ASN A 85 -6.15 -43.42 18.44
CA ASN A 85 -5.72 -44.76 18.84
C ASN A 85 -6.25 -45.86 17.90
N ASP A 86 -7.08 -45.50 16.92
CA ASP A 86 -7.69 -46.41 15.96
C ASP A 86 -6.96 -46.38 14.62
N ASP A 87 -6.97 -47.48 13.87
CA ASP A 87 -6.26 -47.60 12.58
C ASP A 87 -6.86 -46.72 11.46
N ASP A 88 -8.07 -46.16 11.65
CA ASP A 88 -8.87 -45.48 10.60
C ASP A 88 -9.21 -44.01 10.96
N CYS A 89 -8.21 -43.30 11.50
CA CYS A 89 -8.34 -41.93 12.02
C CYS A 89 -8.96 -40.89 11.07
N ASP A 90 -8.88 -41.06 9.76
CA ASP A 90 -9.37 -40.10 8.77
C ASP A 90 -10.91 -40.05 8.69
N LYS A 91 -11.59 -41.11 9.12
CA LYS A 91 -13.07 -41.20 9.10
C LYS A 91 -13.73 -40.60 10.34
N HIS A 92 -12.98 -40.40 11.41
CA HIS A 92 -13.52 -39.84 12.64
C HIS A 92 -13.66 -38.32 12.56
N ASP A 93 -14.67 -37.78 13.24
CA ASP A 93 -14.79 -36.34 13.43
C ASP A 93 -13.60 -35.81 14.24
N LEU A 94 -13.21 -34.57 13.95
CA LEU A 94 -12.17 -33.91 14.73
C LEU A 94 -12.63 -33.74 16.19
N PRO A 95 -11.71 -33.80 17.17
CA PRO A 95 -12.08 -33.58 18.57
C PRO A 95 -12.67 -32.18 18.75
N SER A 96 -13.55 -32.00 19.73
CA SER A 96 -14.23 -30.71 19.99
C SER A 96 -13.25 -29.54 20.15
N LYS A 97 -12.06 -29.79 20.71
CA LYS A 97 -10.97 -28.80 20.81
C LYS A 97 -10.57 -28.19 19.46
N ALA A 98 -10.72 -28.92 18.35
CA ALA A 98 -10.41 -28.44 17.00
C ALA A 98 -11.32 -27.29 16.56
N ARG A 99 -12.43 -27.03 17.26
CA ARG A 99 -13.28 -25.84 17.05
C ARG A 99 -12.76 -24.60 17.76
N ARG A 100 -11.66 -24.67 18.51
CA ARG A 100 -11.05 -23.52 19.21
C ARG A 100 -9.90 -22.94 18.41
N PHE A 101 -9.82 -21.63 18.38
CA PHE A 101 -8.72 -20.88 17.74
C PHE A 101 -7.34 -21.28 18.29
N ASP A 102 -7.23 -21.49 19.60
CA ASP A 102 -5.98 -21.86 20.27
C ASP A 102 -5.43 -23.24 19.89
N SER A 103 -6.24 -24.06 19.20
CA SER A 103 -5.76 -25.33 18.62
C SER A 103 -4.87 -25.12 17.39
N PHE A 104 -4.97 -23.96 16.75
CA PHE A 104 -4.19 -23.58 15.55
C PHE A 104 -3.24 -22.43 15.79
N PHE A 105 -3.36 -21.73 16.92
CA PHE A 105 -2.56 -20.55 17.22
C PHE A 105 -2.13 -20.55 18.67
N THR A 106 -0.94 -20.04 18.95
CA THR A 106 -0.53 -19.73 20.32
C THR A 106 -0.17 -18.26 20.38
N GLN A 107 -0.79 -17.54 21.31
CA GLN A 107 -0.45 -16.15 21.55
C GLN A 107 1.01 -16.08 22.03
N LEU A 108 1.84 -15.30 21.34
CA LEU A 108 3.22 -15.07 21.74
C LEU A 108 3.30 -13.94 22.76
N TYR A 109 2.70 -12.81 22.42
CA TYR A 109 2.65 -11.63 23.29
C TYR A 109 1.44 -10.76 22.95
N CYS A 110 1.12 -9.89 23.89
CA CYS A 110 0.13 -8.82 23.77
C CYS A 110 0.81 -7.53 24.25
N VAL A 111 0.83 -6.49 23.41
CA VAL A 111 1.52 -5.22 23.68
C VAL A 111 0.55 -4.07 23.47
N SER A 112 0.40 -3.21 24.48
CA SER A 112 -0.36 -1.97 24.35
C SER A 112 0.46 -0.97 23.53
N LEU A 113 -0.04 -0.61 22.34
CA LEU A 113 0.59 0.37 21.45
C LEU A 113 -0.04 1.74 21.61
N ALA A 114 -1.35 1.79 21.77
CA ALA A 114 -2.09 3.03 21.94
C ALA A 114 -2.26 3.35 23.43
N SER A 115 -2.30 4.64 23.73
CA SER A 115 -2.53 5.16 25.07
C SER A 115 -3.48 6.35 25.01
N CYS A 116 -4.16 6.66 26.11
CA CYS A 116 -5.06 7.80 26.22
C CYS A 116 -6.18 7.78 25.16
N ASN A 117 -6.16 8.73 24.23
CA ASN A 117 -7.14 8.92 23.16
C ASN A 117 -6.65 8.40 21.79
N GLU A 118 -5.47 7.78 21.72
CA GLU A 118 -4.97 7.16 20.50
C GLU A 118 -5.65 5.81 20.26
N LEU A 119 -5.78 5.43 19.00
CA LEU A 119 -6.20 4.09 18.55
C LEU A 119 -5.19 3.56 17.55
N ILE A 120 -4.96 2.25 17.56
CA ILE A 120 -4.17 1.56 16.55
C ILE A 120 -4.88 1.66 15.20
N CYS A 121 -4.14 2.08 14.18
CA CYS A 121 -4.61 2.05 12.80
C CYS A 121 -4.55 0.61 12.28
N LYS A 122 -5.63 -0.16 12.51
CA LYS A 122 -5.69 -1.60 12.20
C LYS A 122 -5.35 -1.97 10.74
N ASP A 123 -5.51 -1.04 9.81
CA ASP A 123 -5.23 -1.26 8.38
C ASP A 123 -3.79 -0.89 7.99
N PHE A 124 -2.97 -0.44 8.95
CA PHE A 124 -1.56 -0.11 8.76
C PHE A 124 -0.66 -1.16 9.43
N PHE A 125 0.18 -1.81 8.62
CA PHE A 125 1.24 -2.69 9.10
C PHE A 125 2.25 -2.92 7.99
N LEU A 126 3.52 -2.64 8.28
CA LEU A 126 4.67 -2.90 7.42
C LEU A 126 5.73 -3.65 8.24
N TYR A 127 6.58 -4.43 7.59
CA TYR A 127 7.72 -5.10 8.24
C TYR A 127 8.91 -5.19 7.29
N MET A 128 10.11 -5.30 7.84
CA MET A 128 11.30 -5.50 7.03
C MET A 128 11.34 -6.92 6.47
N ASP A 129 12.03 -7.13 5.34
CA ASP A 129 12.14 -8.44 4.68
C ASP A 129 12.74 -9.54 5.58
N SER A 130 13.57 -9.15 6.55
CA SER A 130 14.13 -10.05 7.58
C SER A 130 13.08 -10.55 8.58
N ASN A 131 11.86 -9.98 8.56
CA ASN A 131 10.80 -10.14 9.56
C ASN A 131 11.28 -9.91 11.00
N GLN A 132 12.39 -9.19 11.18
CA GLN A 132 12.93 -8.86 12.49
C GLN A 132 12.12 -7.73 13.12
N PHE A 133 11.79 -6.71 12.33
CA PHE A 133 11.09 -5.52 12.78
C PHE A 133 9.75 -5.32 12.07
N GLY A 134 8.75 -4.91 12.85
CA GLY A 134 7.43 -4.51 12.41
C GLY A 134 7.18 -3.04 12.73
N LEU A 135 6.55 -2.33 11.80
CA LEU A 135 6.15 -0.94 11.92
C LEU A 135 4.62 -0.87 12.03
N PHE A 136 4.17 -0.27 13.12
CA PHE A 136 2.76 -0.06 13.44
C PHE A 136 2.49 1.44 13.62
N ALA A 137 1.22 1.84 13.57
CA ALA A 137 0.85 3.23 13.77
C ALA A 137 -0.37 3.35 14.68
N THR A 138 -0.34 4.37 15.52
CA THR A 138 -1.47 4.83 16.32
C THR A 138 -1.79 6.27 15.98
N SER A 139 -3.04 6.67 16.14
CA SER A 139 -3.48 8.03 15.85
C SER A 139 -4.62 8.46 16.77
N THR A 140 -4.68 9.75 17.08
CA THR A 140 -5.89 10.36 17.64
C THR A 140 -6.97 10.54 16.57
N ALA A 141 -8.17 10.95 16.98
CA ALA A 141 -9.27 11.21 16.07
C ALA A 141 -8.95 12.34 15.08
N GLN A 142 -9.48 12.22 13.87
CA GLN A 142 -9.31 13.22 12.81
C GLN A 142 -10.16 14.48 13.10
N ILE A 143 -9.52 15.64 13.02
CA ILE A 143 -10.13 16.96 13.10
C ILE A 143 -10.35 17.48 11.68
N HIS A 144 -11.60 17.50 11.25
CA HIS A 144 -11.96 17.81 9.85
C HIS A 144 -11.81 19.30 9.51
N ASP A 145 -12.16 20.18 10.43
CA ASP A 145 -12.22 21.64 10.21
C ASP A 145 -10.97 22.36 10.77
N ALA A 146 -9.81 21.72 10.66
CA ALA A 146 -8.57 22.27 11.19
C ALA A 146 -8.05 23.44 10.31
N PRO A 147 -7.70 24.60 10.90
CA PRO A 147 -7.31 25.78 10.14
C PRO A 147 -5.97 25.60 9.41
N ALA A 148 -5.85 26.21 8.23
CA ALA A 148 -4.67 26.16 7.36
C ALA A 148 -3.51 27.05 7.87
N VAL A 149 -3.03 26.78 9.09
CA VAL A 149 -1.95 27.54 9.73
C VAL A 149 -0.58 26.95 9.38
N GLY A 150 0.42 27.81 9.18
CA GLY A 150 1.83 27.40 9.05
C GLY A 150 2.12 26.56 7.81
N GLY A 151 1.57 26.94 6.64
CA GLY A 151 1.78 26.21 5.38
C GLY A 151 0.88 24.98 5.18
N ALA A 152 -0.06 24.73 6.08
CA ALA A 152 -1.00 23.63 5.95
C ALA A 152 -1.95 23.81 4.75
N VAL A 153 -2.21 22.73 4.00
CA VAL A 153 -3.14 22.73 2.87
C VAL A 153 -4.58 22.85 3.33
N GLN A 154 -5.32 23.77 2.71
CA GLN A 154 -6.72 24.03 3.03
C GLN A 154 -7.61 22.79 2.82
N GLY A 155 -8.48 22.53 3.79
CA GLY A 155 -9.45 21.43 3.76
C GLY A 155 -8.83 20.03 3.88
N VAL A 156 -7.52 19.90 4.15
CA VAL A 156 -6.94 18.64 4.61
C VAL A 156 -7.21 18.53 6.12
N PRO A 157 -7.69 17.38 6.63
CA PRO A 157 -7.88 17.20 8.08
C PRO A 157 -6.57 17.34 8.85
N SER A 158 -6.67 17.47 10.16
CA SER A 158 -5.53 17.35 11.08
C SER A 158 -5.74 16.14 11.98
N ILE A 159 -4.68 15.41 12.28
CA ILE A 159 -4.61 14.46 13.37
C ILE A 159 -3.62 15.07 14.36
N GLU A 160 -4.09 15.30 15.59
CA GLU A 160 -3.29 15.95 16.62
C GLU A 160 -1.99 15.19 16.87
N LYS A 161 -2.05 13.85 16.91
CA LYS A 161 -0.90 13.00 17.15
C LYS A 161 -0.99 11.71 16.34
N ILE A 162 0.04 11.45 15.54
CA ILE A 162 0.27 10.20 14.82
C ILE A 162 1.59 9.62 15.32
N THR A 163 1.57 8.41 15.86
CA THR A 163 2.77 7.76 16.38
C THR A 163 3.06 6.50 15.58
N PHE A 164 4.23 6.44 14.95
CA PHE A 164 4.78 5.21 14.37
C PHE A 164 5.60 4.48 15.44
N HIS A 165 5.36 3.19 15.58
CA HIS A 165 6.02 2.31 16.55
C HIS A 165 6.84 1.27 15.80
N LEU A 166 8.15 1.24 16.04
CA LEU A 166 9.04 0.19 15.56
C LEU A 166 9.16 -0.88 16.64
N LEU A 167 8.80 -2.12 16.31
CA LEU A 167 8.80 -3.25 17.24
C LEU A 167 9.68 -4.39 16.74
N ARG A 168 10.30 -5.11 17.67
CA ARG A 168 10.86 -6.44 17.38
C ARG A 168 9.74 -7.47 17.34
N LEU A 169 9.60 -8.17 16.22
CA LEU A 169 8.50 -9.09 16.00
C LEU A 169 8.59 -10.38 16.83
N GLU A 170 9.79 -10.76 17.25
CA GLU A 170 10.04 -11.98 18.03
C GLU A 170 9.36 -11.97 19.41
N ASP A 171 9.43 -10.84 20.13
CA ASP A 171 9.00 -10.72 21.53
C ASP A 171 8.14 -9.49 21.83
N GLY A 172 7.93 -8.60 20.86
CA GLY A 172 7.06 -7.44 20.99
C GLY A 172 7.72 -6.24 21.66
N GLU A 173 9.04 -6.22 21.84
CA GLU A 173 9.74 -5.05 22.38
C GLU A 173 9.57 -3.84 21.46
N ILE A 174 9.11 -2.71 22.01
CA ILE A 174 9.03 -1.43 21.30
C ILE A 174 10.42 -0.79 21.33
N LEU A 175 11.07 -0.73 20.17
CA LEU A 175 12.45 -0.27 20.02
C LEU A 175 12.54 1.24 19.85
N ASP A 176 11.64 1.82 19.04
CA ASP A 176 11.64 3.25 18.75
C ASP A 176 10.26 3.77 18.36
N ARG A 177 10.07 5.09 18.43
CA ARG A 177 8.84 5.78 18.06
C ARG A 177 9.12 7.05 17.28
N LYS A 178 8.35 7.29 16.21
CA LYS A 178 8.33 8.57 15.50
C LYS A 178 6.95 9.21 15.61
N VAL A 179 6.90 10.43 16.14
CA VAL A 179 5.65 11.18 16.32
C VAL A 179 5.55 12.30 15.29
N PHE A 180 4.38 12.44 14.67
CA PHE A 180 3.95 13.59 13.88
C PHE A 180 2.80 14.26 14.60
N SER A 181 2.85 15.59 14.69
CA SER A 181 1.84 16.38 15.42
C SER A 181 1.11 17.33 14.48
N ASN A 182 -0.20 17.45 14.67
CA ASN A 182 -1.09 18.30 13.87
C ASN A 182 -0.95 18.10 12.36
N ASP A 183 -0.79 16.85 11.94
CA ASP A 183 -0.53 16.47 10.55
C ASP A 183 -1.56 15.45 10.06
N PHE A 184 -1.53 15.10 8.78
CA PHE A 184 -2.35 14.07 8.19
C PHE A 184 -1.52 13.15 7.32
N VAL A 185 -1.29 11.93 7.81
CA VAL A 185 -0.71 10.81 7.06
C VAL A 185 -1.82 9.80 6.79
N ASN A 186 -1.98 9.38 5.53
CA ASN A 186 -3.00 8.40 5.18
C ASN A 186 -2.53 6.97 5.51
N LEU A 187 -2.87 6.49 6.70
CA LEU A 187 -2.46 5.16 7.19
C LEU A 187 -3.31 4.01 6.64
N THR A 188 -4.51 4.29 6.13
CA THR A 188 -5.42 3.27 5.61
C THR A 188 -4.76 2.52 4.46
N HIS A 189 -4.67 1.19 4.59
CA HIS A 189 -4.04 0.31 3.60
C HIS A 189 -2.61 0.73 3.20
N ASN A 190 -1.83 1.30 4.13
CA ASN A 190 -0.45 1.76 3.89
C ASN A 190 -0.33 2.84 2.79
N MET A 191 -1.39 3.59 2.47
CA MET A 191 -1.39 4.48 1.29
C MET A 191 -0.38 5.65 1.36
N GLY A 192 -0.18 6.21 2.55
CA GLY A 192 0.72 7.35 2.77
C GLY A 192 2.12 6.96 3.22
N VAL A 193 2.45 5.67 3.24
CA VAL A 193 3.71 5.17 3.79
C VAL A 193 4.25 4.02 2.94
N PHE A 194 5.50 4.11 2.53
CA PHE A 194 6.14 3.08 1.72
C PHE A 194 7.48 2.66 2.31
N LEU A 195 7.70 1.36 2.46
CA LEU A 195 8.96 0.77 2.91
C LEU A 195 9.68 0.11 1.73
N TYR A 196 10.96 0.40 1.57
CA TYR A 196 11.87 -0.19 0.60
C TYR A 196 13.14 -0.61 1.32
N ASP A 197 13.40 -1.91 1.41
CA ASP A 197 14.47 -2.48 2.23
C ASP A 197 14.43 -1.93 3.69
N ASP A 198 15.26 -0.93 3.97
CA ASP A 198 15.41 -0.22 5.23
C ASP A 198 14.97 1.26 5.18
N LEU A 199 14.63 1.79 4.01
CA LEU A 199 14.17 3.15 3.79
C LEU A 199 12.64 3.26 3.85
N LEU A 200 12.16 4.21 4.63
CA LEU A 200 10.74 4.46 4.88
C LEU A 200 10.38 5.87 4.40
N ALA A 201 9.41 5.97 3.50
CA ALA A 201 8.81 7.22 3.07
C ALA A 201 7.48 7.40 3.79
N ILE A 202 7.27 8.55 4.44
CA ILE A 202 6.02 8.94 5.11
C ILE A 202 5.54 10.27 4.51
N VAL A 203 4.33 10.30 3.97
CA VAL A 203 3.76 11.48 3.32
C VAL A 203 2.93 12.29 4.32
N SER A 204 3.44 13.46 4.69
CA SER A 204 2.70 14.55 5.30
C SER A 204 1.84 15.21 4.23
N LEU A 205 0.53 14.91 4.21
CA LEU A 205 -0.39 15.51 3.23
C LEU A 205 -0.80 16.91 3.65
N ARG A 206 -0.82 17.20 4.95
CA ARG A 206 -1.17 18.53 5.43
C ARG A 206 -0.09 19.54 5.04
N TYR A 207 1.18 19.16 5.13
CA TYR A 207 2.32 20.03 4.84
C TYR A 207 3.07 19.67 3.54
N GLN A 208 2.49 18.79 2.71
CA GLN A 208 3.01 18.45 1.39
C GLN A 208 4.49 18.03 1.40
N THR A 209 4.85 17.25 2.41
CA THR A 209 6.24 16.86 2.69
C THR A 209 6.36 15.34 2.73
N ILE A 210 7.37 14.79 2.08
CA ILE A 210 7.72 13.37 2.14
C ILE A 210 8.92 13.24 3.07
N HIS A 211 8.71 12.61 4.24
CA HIS A 211 9.76 12.32 5.19
C HIS A 211 10.41 10.99 4.84
N ILE A 212 11.72 10.99 4.66
CA ILE A 212 12.54 9.80 4.44
C ILE A 212 13.23 9.45 5.75
N LEU A 213 12.90 8.27 6.27
CA LEU A 213 13.52 7.68 7.45
C LEU A 213 14.27 6.41 7.06
N GLN A 214 15.23 6.00 7.88
CA GLN A 214 15.94 4.74 7.74
C GLN A 214 15.80 3.93 9.02
N ILE A 215 15.40 2.66 8.88
CA ILE A 215 15.36 1.68 9.96
C ILE A 215 16.75 1.07 10.08
N ARG A 216 17.43 1.29 11.21
CA ARG A 216 18.76 0.70 11.47
C ARG A 216 18.62 -0.67 12.10
N ASP A 217 19.60 -1.54 11.87
CA ASP A 217 19.69 -2.87 12.51
C ASP A 217 19.70 -2.80 14.06
N SER A 218 20.12 -1.66 14.62
CA SER A 218 20.06 -1.38 16.06
C SER A 218 18.64 -1.16 16.60
N GLY A 219 17.62 -1.11 15.73
CA GLY A 219 16.23 -0.86 16.11
C GLY A 219 15.87 0.62 16.25
N ASN A 220 16.51 1.51 15.47
CA ASN A 220 16.23 2.95 15.52
C ASN A 220 15.64 3.49 14.21
N LEU A 221 14.76 4.48 14.33
CA LEU A 221 14.15 5.24 13.24
C LEU A 221 14.92 6.56 13.05
N VAL A 222 15.85 6.57 12.09
CA VAL A 222 16.68 7.75 11.81
C VAL A 222 16.05 8.58 10.71
N HIS A 223 15.78 9.86 10.96
CA HIS A 223 15.34 10.78 9.91
C HIS A 223 16.52 11.11 8.98
N VAL A 224 16.36 10.85 7.68
CA VAL A 224 17.39 11.04 6.66
C VAL A 224 17.20 12.37 5.95
N ARG A 225 15.99 12.67 5.47
CA ARG A 225 15.66 13.94 4.79
C ARG A 225 14.16 14.18 4.69
N ALA A 226 13.78 15.41 4.38
CA ALA A 226 12.42 15.79 4.05
C ALA A 226 12.39 16.40 2.64
N ILE A 227 11.39 16.03 1.85
CA ILE A 227 11.21 16.50 0.46
C ILE A 227 9.86 17.20 0.38
N GLY A 228 9.84 18.51 0.20
CA GLY A 228 8.61 19.30 0.15
C GLY A 228 8.89 20.74 -0.28
N GLU A 229 8.73 21.67 0.66
CA GLU A 229 9.11 23.08 0.50
C GLU A 229 10.61 23.25 0.22
N PHE A 230 11.43 22.42 0.85
CA PHE A 230 12.86 22.30 0.62
C PHE A 230 13.17 20.90 0.08
N CYS A 231 14.18 20.80 -0.78
CA CYS A 231 14.65 19.53 -1.32
C CYS A 231 16.08 19.20 -0.88
N ARG A 232 16.83 20.19 -0.40
CA ARG A 232 18.15 20.06 0.22
C ARG A 232 18.14 20.69 1.61
N GLU A 233 19.04 20.23 2.46
CA GLU A 233 19.13 20.68 3.86
C GLU A 233 19.52 22.17 3.98
N ASP A 234 20.23 22.70 2.99
CA ASP A 234 20.73 24.08 2.93
C ASP A 234 19.84 25.03 2.11
N ASP A 235 18.74 24.54 1.51
CA ASP A 235 17.85 25.35 0.66
C ASP A 235 17.25 26.54 1.45
N GLU A 236 16.85 26.31 2.71
CA GLU A 236 16.26 27.36 3.55
C GLU A 236 17.25 28.50 3.81
N LEU A 237 18.51 28.17 4.11
CA LEU A 237 19.58 29.16 4.32
C LEU A 237 19.84 29.96 3.05
N PHE A 238 19.90 29.27 1.90
CA PHE A 238 20.14 29.91 0.60
C PHE A 238 18.99 30.85 0.18
N LEU A 239 17.74 30.45 0.38
CA LEU A 239 16.58 31.29 0.06
C LEU A 239 16.52 32.53 0.96
N ASN A 240 16.82 32.37 2.25
CA ASN A 240 16.85 33.47 3.20
C ASN A 240 17.97 34.48 2.91
N SER A 241 19.17 34.02 2.51
CA SER A 241 20.27 34.94 2.15
C SER A 241 19.94 35.76 0.90
N ASN A 242 19.34 35.15 -0.12
CA ASN A 242 18.97 35.85 -1.35
C ASN A 242 17.79 36.84 -1.13
N ALA A 243 16.84 36.50 -0.26
CA ALA A 243 15.74 37.42 0.07
C ALA A 243 16.25 38.70 0.75
N GLN A 244 17.29 38.59 1.58
CA GLN A 244 17.94 39.74 2.22
C GLN A 244 18.68 40.62 1.19
N ASP A 245 19.38 40.04 0.23
CA ASP A 245 20.09 40.78 -0.83
C ASP A 245 19.12 41.56 -1.74
N ILE A 246 17.99 40.97 -2.13
CA ILE A 246 16.96 41.66 -2.93
C ILE A 246 16.38 42.85 -2.15
N SER A 247 16.06 42.66 -0.86
CA SER A 247 15.53 43.73 -0.01
C SER A 247 16.54 44.87 0.25
N SER A 248 17.84 44.59 0.16
CA SER A 248 18.92 45.58 0.27
C SER A 248 19.04 46.44 -0.99
N SER A 249 18.77 45.86 -2.16
CA SER A 249 18.84 46.56 -3.45
C SER A 249 17.69 47.55 -3.67
N ASP A 250 16.53 47.31 -3.07
CA ASP A 250 15.39 48.27 -3.09
C ASP A 250 15.62 49.47 -2.16
N LYS A 251 16.40 49.33 -1.09
CA LYS A 251 16.79 50.47 -0.24
C LYS A 251 17.72 51.46 -0.95
N ASN A 252 18.50 51.00 -1.93
CA ASN A 252 19.37 51.86 -2.74
C ASN A 252 18.62 52.63 -3.84
N LYS A 253 17.33 52.33 -4.11
CA LYS A 253 16.49 53.11 -5.03
C LYS A 253 15.58 54.14 -4.35
N GLN A 254 15.48 54.12 -3.02
CA GLN A 254 14.68 55.11 -2.26
C GLN A 254 15.49 56.28 -1.68
N HIS A 255 16.81 56.35 -1.90
CA HIS A 255 17.63 57.50 -1.45
C HIS A 255 17.62 58.71 -2.39
N GLN A 256 16.52 58.95 -3.11
CA GLN A 256 16.23 60.22 -3.77
C GLN A 256 14.73 60.54 -3.68
N SER A 257 14.21 60.81 -2.48
CA SER A 257 13.17 61.84 -2.27
C SER A 257 12.73 61.96 -0.81
N THR A 258 12.99 63.16 -0.28
CA THR A 258 12.24 63.90 0.75
C THR A 258 12.35 63.52 2.23
N GLU A 259 12.78 64.54 2.97
CA GLU A 259 12.84 64.71 4.42
C GLU A 259 11.44 64.71 5.08
N ASN A 260 11.46 64.42 6.39
CA ASN A 260 10.48 64.75 7.43
C ASN A 260 9.20 63.92 7.52
N HIS A 261 9.18 62.94 8.44
CA HIS A 261 8.29 62.98 9.62
C HIS A 261 8.63 61.87 10.62
N VAL A 262 8.78 62.27 11.88
CA VAL A 262 8.91 61.38 13.05
C VAL A 262 7.51 60.96 13.47
N GLU A 263 7.22 59.66 13.51
CA GLU A 263 6.29 59.09 14.49
C GLU A 263 6.47 57.56 14.64
N ASN A 264 6.41 57.13 15.90
CA ASN A 264 6.63 55.78 16.39
C ASN A 264 5.57 54.79 15.90
N GLN A 265 5.98 53.65 15.33
CA GLN A 265 5.17 52.43 15.29
C GLN A 265 6.04 51.17 15.42
N MET A 266 5.92 50.50 16.58
CA MET A 266 6.29 49.10 16.77
C MET A 266 5.37 48.23 15.90
N HIS A 267 5.85 47.80 14.74
CA HIS A 267 5.27 46.68 14.01
C HIS A 267 6.22 45.49 14.07
N GLN A 268 5.86 44.50 14.88
CA GLN A 268 6.40 43.14 14.78
C GLN A 268 6.20 42.65 13.34
N GLY A 269 7.29 42.19 12.73
CA GLY A 269 7.32 41.74 11.35
C GLY A 269 6.33 40.61 11.09
N GLN A 270 5.28 40.92 10.35
CA GLN A 270 4.60 39.94 9.52
C GLN A 270 5.32 39.89 8.17
N PRO A 271 5.86 38.74 7.74
CA PRO A 271 6.27 38.61 6.35
C PRO A 271 5.03 38.67 5.47
N HIS A 272 5.06 39.60 4.52
CA HIS A 272 4.07 39.76 3.45
C HIS A 272 3.78 38.41 2.78
N MET A 273 2.60 37.84 3.02
CA MET A 273 2.06 36.62 2.38
C MET A 273 1.74 36.78 0.87
N GLY A 274 2.20 37.88 0.24
CA GLY A 274 1.73 38.30 -1.08
C GLY A 274 2.50 37.75 -2.29
N ASN A 275 3.73 37.25 -2.11
CA ASN A 275 4.60 36.82 -3.22
C ASN A 275 5.64 35.77 -2.74
N SER A 276 5.22 34.65 -2.13
CA SER A 276 6.18 33.56 -1.90
C SER A 276 6.49 32.92 -3.26
N PHE A 277 7.73 33.01 -3.73
CA PHE A 277 8.18 32.22 -4.87
C PHE A 277 7.88 30.75 -4.63
N LEU A 278 7.44 30.04 -5.67
CA LEU A 278 7.31 28.59 -5.61
C LEU A 278 8.68 28.00 -5.31
N SER A 279 8.76 27.11 -4.33
CA SER A 279 10.00 26.48 -3.85
C SER A 279 9.93 24.96 -3.98
N GLY A 280 11.07 24.32 -3.71
CA GLY A 280 11.18 22.88 -3.52
C GLY A 280 10.65 22.04 -4.69
N ILE A 281 9.84 21.03 -4.35
CA ILE A 281 9.38 20.03 -5.31
C ILE A 281 8.48 20.62 -6.40
N LYS A 282 7.64 21.62 -6.06
CA LYS A 282 6.75 22.28 -7.01
C LYS A 282 7.54 23.11 -8.03
N GLN A 283 8.52 23.87 -7.55
CA GLN A 283 9.39 24.66 -8.41
C GLN A 283 10.15 23.75 -9.38
N ARG A 284 10.74 22.66 -8.88
CA ARG A 284 11.48 21.68 -9.68
C ARG A 284 10.60 21.03 -10.74
N LEU A 285 9.35 20.71 -10.40
CA LEU A 285 8.36 20.20 -11.33
C LEU A 285 8.04 21.20 -12.45
N LEU A 286 7.77 22.46 -12.11
CA LEU A 286 7.48 23.49 -13.10
C LEU A 286 8.68 23.77 -14.00
N SER A 287 9.90 23.82 -13.44
CA SER A 287 11.13 23.94 -14.21
C SER A 287 11.33 22.77 -15.17
N PHE A 288 11.09 21.54 -14.73
CA PHE A 288 11.16 20.36 -15.59
C PHE A 288 10.19 20.46 -16.78
N ILE A 289 8.92 20.80 -16.53
CA ILE A 289 7.90 20.93 -17.59
C ILE A 289 8.31 22.05 -18.57
N PHE A 290 8.76 23.20 -18.05
CA PHE A 290 9.19 24.33 -18.88
C PHE A 290 10.40 23.97 -19.74
N GLN A 291 11.45 23.39 -19.15
CA GLN A 291 12.68 23.02 -19.86
C GLN A 291 12.43 21.94 -20.92
N GLY A 292 11.59 20.96 -20.62
CA GLY A 292 11.18 19.95 -21.60
C GLY A 292 10.54 20.59 -22.84
N LEU A 293 9.56 21.48 -22.64
CA LEU A 293 8.90 22.20 -23.73
C LEU A 293 9.82 23.18 -24.45
N TRP A 294 10.77 23.79 -23.74
CA TRP A 294 11.75 24.71 -24.32
C TRP A 294 12.74 23.98 -25.24
N ASN A 295 13.21 22.80 -24.82
CA ASN A 295 14.26 22.05 -25.52
C ASN A 295 13.72 21.17 -26.66
N GLU A 296 12.41 20.89 -26.72
CA GLU A 296 11.78 20.10 -27.80
C GLU A 296 11.80 20.80 -29.17
N GLU A 297 11.75 22.14 -29.20
CA GLU A 297 11.53 22.89 -30.43
C GLU A 297 12.67 23.88 -30.71
N SER A 298 13.31 23.72 -31.87
CA SER A 298 14.45 24.54 -32.29
C SER A 298 14.02 25.90 -32.83
N ASP A 299 12.82 26.02 -33.40
CA ASP A 299 12.31 27.29 -33.92
C ASP A 299 11.73 28.17 -32.81
N ASP A 300 12.19 29.42 -32.73
CA ASP A 300 11.80 30.34 -31.66
C ASP A 300 10.29 30.67 -31.67
N THR A 301 9.67 30.77 -32.83
CA THR A 301 8.24 31.14 -32.94
C THR A 301 7.34 29.97 -32.53
N LEU A 302 7.65 28.76 -33.00
CA LEU A 302 6.94 27.54 -32.62
C LEU A 302 7.14 27.20 -31.14
N ARG A 303 8.35 27.42 -30.60
CA ARG A 303 8.65 27.24 -29.17
C ARG A 303 7.79 28.15 -28.31
N MET A 304 7.72 29.45 -28.63
CA MET A 304 6.87 30.40 -27.89
C MET A 304 5.39 30.07 -28.00
N GLN A 305 4.91 29.64 -29.17
CA GLN A 305 3.53 29.21 -29.35
C GLN A 305 3.21 27.96 -28.50
N ARG A 306 4.11 26.98 -28.47
CA ARG A 306 3.97 25.77 -27.63
C ARG A 306 3.95 26.09 -26.15
N LEU A 307 4.86 26.93 -25.67
CA LEU A 307 4.89 27.35 -24.26
C LEU A 307 3.58 28.05 -23.87
N ARG A 308 3.08 28.94 -24.74
CA ARG A 308 1.79 29.62 -24.49
C ARG A 308 0.64 28.63 -24.37
N MET A 309 0.57 27.66 -25.27
CA MET A 309 -0.55 26.71 -25.34
C MET A 309 -0.48 25.58 -24.30
N LYS A 310 0.72 25.12 -23.92
CA LYS A 310 0.89 23.93 -23.05
C LYS A 310 1.33 24.25 -21.62
N PHE A 311 2.16 25.28 -21.43
CA PHE A 311 2.68 25.65 -20.12
C PHE A 311 1.89 26.79 -19.51
N TYR A 312 1.86 27.97 -20.14
CA TYR A 312 1.23 29.15 -19.56
C TYR A 312 -0.30 29.02 -19.48
N PHE A 313 -0.94 28.34 -20.43
CA PHE A 313 -2.38 28.06 -20.37
C PHE A 313 -2.76 27.19 -19.16
N HIS A 314 -1.92 26.24 -18.79
CA HIS A 314 -2.13 25.30 -17.67
C HIS A 314 -1.31 25.65 -16.42
N PHE A 315 -0.71 26.85 -16.36
CA PHE A 315 0.24 27.18 -15.31
C PHE A 315 -0.38 27.09 -13.92
N GLN A 316 -1.59 27.65 -13.76
CA GLN A 316 -2.32 27.58 -12.49
C GLN A 316 -2.67 26.14 -12.11
N ASP A 317 -3.10 25.32 -13.08
CA ASP A 317 -3.39 23.89 -12.85
C ASP A 317 -2.17 23.16 -12.28
N TYR A 318 -0.95 23.47 -12.77
CA TYR A 318 0.29 22.88 -12.28
C TYR A 318 0.70 23.40 -10.90
N VAL A 319 0.50 24.69 -10.62
CA VAL A 319 0.78 25.30 -9.32
C VAL A 319 -0.11 24.71 -8.22
N ASP A 320 -1.37 24.45 -8.57
CA ASP A 320 -2.38 23.89 -7.67
C ASP A 320 -2.27 22.37 -7.48
N LEU A 321 -1.31 21.72 -8.15
CA LEU A 321 -1.00 20.33 -7.88
C LEU A 321 -0.51 20.17 -6.44
N ILE A 322 -1.07 19.17 -5.77
CA ILE A 322 -0.65 18.71 -4.44
C ILE A 322 -0.30 17.22 -4.53
N ILE A 323 0.62 16.76 -3.69
CA ILE A 323 0.80 15.34 -3.40
C ILE A 323 -0.56 14.79 -2.97
N TRP A 324 -1.05 13.84 -3.76
CA TRP A 324 -2.47 13.55 -3.95
C TRP A 324 -3.27 13.41 -2.64
N LYS A 325 -4.32 14.23 -2.50
CA LYS A 325 -5.33 14.14 -1.45
C LYS A 325 -6.38 13.08 -1.79
N THR A 326 -6.55 12.07 -0.93
CA THR A 326 -7.62 11.08 -1.10
C THR A 326 -8.99 11.75 -0.90
N MET A 327 -9.85 11.74 -1.92
CA MET A 327 -11.21 12.27 -1.86
C MET A 327 -12.12 11.30 -1.07
N ARG A 328 -12.83 11.83 -0.06
CA ARG A 328 -13.51 11.05 1.00
C ARG A 328 -14.86 10.39 0.63
N ASN A 329 -15.34 10.48 -0.61
CA ASN A 329 -16.73 10.13 -0.94
C ASN A 329 -16.93 8.97 -1.92
N VAL A 330 -15.95 8.05 -2.06
CA VAL A 330 -16.14 6.88 -2.90
C VAL A 330 -16.59 5.70 -2.04
N THR A 331 -17.91 5.48 -1.96
CA THR A 331 -18.55 4.27 -1.40
C THR A 331 -18.24 2.99 -2.20
N SER A 332 -17.39 3.09 -3.24
CA SER A 332 -16.91 1.97 -4.04
C SER A 332 -15.53 1.54 -3.54
N CYS A 333 -15.47 0.42 -2.81
CA CYS A 333 -14.27 -0.24 -2.28
C CYS A 333 -13.19 -0.62 -3.34
N ILE A 334 -13.37 -0.21 -4.60
CA ILE A 334 -12.52 -0.54 -5.73
C ILE A 334 -11.33 0.46 -5.84
N TYR A 335 -11.48 1.72 -5.41
CA TYR A 335 -10.46 2.78 -5.60
C TYR A 335 -9.57 3.09 -4.37
N SER A 336 -9.67 2.31 -3.28
CA SER A 336 -9.06 2.61 -1.96
C SER A 336 -7.66 2.02 -1.68
N ILE A 337 -6.81 1.73 -2.68
CA ILE A 337 -5.39 1.31 -2.45
C ILE A 337 -4.43 2.07 -3.36
N LEU A 338 -4.61 3.38 -3.48
CA LEU A 338 -3.67 4.17 -4.27
C LEU A 338 -2.61 4.71 -3.33
N GLY A 339 -1.38 4.21 -3.45
CA GLY A 339 -0.24 4.78 -2.77
C GLY A 339 -0.05 6.23 -3.21
N GLN A 340 0.45 7.06 -2.32
CA GLN A 340 0.72 8.48 -2.60
C GLN A 340 2.16 8.68 -3.06
N VAL A 341 3.06 7.87 -2.52
CA VAL A 341 4.47 7.78 -2.87
C VAL A 341 4.88 6.31 -2.91
N GLN A 342 5.87 6.00 -3.74
CA GLN A 342 6.49 4.69 -3.80
C GLN A 342 7.98 4.85 -4.12
N PHE A 343 8.84 4.04 -3.50
CA PHE A 343 10.20 3.87 -4.00
C PHE A 343 10.20 2.99 -5.25
N LEU A 344 10.92 3.40 -6.28
CA LEU A 344 11.26 2.53 -7.43
C LEU A 344 12.59 1.82 -7.17
N ASP A 345 13.51 2.52 -6.52
CA ASP A 345 14.79 2.04 -6.00
C ASP A 345 15.20 2.93 -4.80
N ARG A 346 16.44 2.80 -4.33
CA ARG A 346 16.95 3.61 -3.20
C ARG A 346 17.09 5.11 -3.49
N HIS A 347 17.06 5.53 -4.75
CA HIS A 347 17.32 6.90 -5.19
C HIS A 347 16.07 7.57 -5.77
N HIS A 348 15.15 6.80 -6.34
CA HIS A 348 14.01 7.31 -7.10
C HIS A 348 12.67 7.07 -6.40
N LEU A 349 11.89 8.14 -6.28
CA LEU A 349 10.51 8.12 -5.83
C LEU A 349 9.56 8.28 -7.00
N LEU A 350 8.48 7.51 -6.99
CA LEU A 350 7.29 7.73 -7.79
C LEU A 350 6.27 8.51 -6.96
N ILE A 351 5.99 9.76 -7.32
CA ILE A 351 5.14 10.69 -6.56
C ILE A 351 3.87 10.97 -7.36
N LYS A 352 2.71 10.83 -6.71
CA LYS A 352 1.42 11.15 -7.32
C LYS A 352 0.97 12.55 -6.97
N PHE A 353 0.63 13.33 -8.00
CA PHE A 353 0.07 14.67 -7.88
C PHE A 353 -1.38 14.72 -8.33
N GLY A 354 -2.20 15.53 -7.66
CA GLY A 354 -3.61 15.77 -7.96
C GLY A 354 -4.01 17.21 -7.69
N SER A 355 -5.11 17.66 -8.31
CA SER A 355 -5.68 18.99 -8.08
C SER A 355 -6.50 19.06 -6.77
N VAL A 356 -6.53 20.25 -6.16
CA VAL A 356 -7.21 20.56 -4.89
C VAL A 356 -8.75 20.59 -5.03
N ASP A 357 -9.30 20.80 -6.23
CA ASP A 357 -10.73 21.06 -6.49
C ASP A 357 -11.70 19.89 -6.24
N GLY A 358 -11.22 18.78 -5.65
CA GLY A 358 -12.05 17.70 -5.14
C GLY A 358 -12.75 18.06 -3.81
N GLY A 359 -13.43 19.21 -3.75
CA GLY A 359 -14.18 19.65 -2.57
C GLY A 359 -15.22 18.62 -2.11
N PRO A 360 -15.63 18.63 -0.82
CA PRO A 360 -16.54 17.62 -0.26
C PRO A 360 -17.93 17.55 -0.92
N GLN A 361 -18.30 18.55 -1.73
CA GLN A 361 -19.64 18.70 -2.33
C GLN A 361 -19.72 18.56 -3.85
N VAL A 362 -18.61 18.41 -4.58
CA VAL A 362 -18.66 18.39 -6.06
C VAL A 362 -18.08 17.10 -6.63
N SER A 363 -18.90 16.42 -7.43
CA SER A 363 -18.64 15.23 -8.26
C SER A 363 -18.79 13.85 -7.59
N ARG A 364 -19.81 13.12 -8.06
CA ARG A 364 -20.00 11.67 -7.88
C ARG A 364 -19.00 10.82 -8.70
N ASN A 365 -18.14 11.43 -9.51
CA ASN A 365 -17.23 10.76 -10.44
C ASN A 365 -15.77 11.23 -10.22
N ALA A 366 -15.04 10.54 -9.34
CA ALA A 366 -13.61 10.76 -9.09
C ALA A 366 -12.72 10.48 -10.33
N ASP A 367 -13.25 9.80 -11.34
CA ASP A 367 -12.55 9.42 -12.57
C ASP A 367 -12.32 10.60 -13.54
N HIS A 368 -12.78 11.82 -13.25
CA HIS A 368 -12.68 12.95 -14.19
C HIS A 368 -11.55 13.94 -13.88
N HIS A 369 -10.98 13.93 -12.66
CA HIS A 369 -9.84 14.80 -12.38
C HIS A 369 -8.55 14.24 -13.02
N PRO A 370 -7.69 15.12 -13.59
CA PRO A 370 -6.37 14.72 -14.04
C PRO A 370 -5.53 14.38 -12.80
N ALA A 371 -4.88 13.23 -12.85
CA ALA A 371 -3.83 12.84 -11.91
C ALA A 371 -2.52 12.76 -12.68
N PHE A 372 -1.44 13.12 -12.02
CA PHE A 372 -0.10 13.08 -12.59
C PHE A 372 0.82 12.24 -11.72
N VAL A 373 1.86 11.71 -12.33
CA VAL A 373 2.87 10.90 -11.67
C VAL A 373 4.23 11.43 -12.10
N ALA A 374 5.08 11.73 -11.13
CA ALA A 374 6.46 12.16 -11.36
C ALA A 374 7.44 11.12 -10.83
N VAL A 375 8.56 10.95 -11.52
CA VAL A 375 9.74 10.27 -10.99
C VAL A 375 10.70 11.32 -10.47
N TYR A 376 11.04 11.27 -9.19
CA TYR A 376 11.93 12.21 -8.51
C TYR A 376 13.19 11.50 -8.02
N ASN A 377 14.36 12.01 -8.39
CA ASN A 377 15.64 11.54 -7.87
C ASN A 377 15.97 12.31 -6.58
N MET A 378 16.06 11.58 -5.46
CA MET A 378 16.28 12.18 -4.15
C MET A 378 17.69 12.73 -3.97
N ASP A 379 18.68 12.25 -4.71
CA ASP A 379 20.09 12.65 -4.56
C ASP A 379 20.44 13.84 -5.43
N THR A 380 20.03 13.83 -6.70
CA THR A 380 20.23 14.99 -7.59
C THR A 380 19.20 16.08 -7.33
N THR A 381 18.11 15.75 -6.64
CA THR A 381 16.93 16.61 -6.40
C THR A 381 16.20 16.99 -7.68
N GLU A 382 16.23 16.15 -8.71
CA GLU A 382 15.63 16.44 -10.02
C GLU A 382 14.38 15.62 -10.29
N ILE A 383 13.44 16.21 -11.04
CA ILE A 383 12.35 15.46 -11.66
C ILE A 383 12.93 14.81 -12.92
N VAL A 384 12.85 13.48 -12.98
CA VAL A 384 13.35 12.67 -14.09
C VAL A 384 12.30 12.54 -15.20
N SER A 385 11.04 12.38 -14.80
CA SER A 385 9.92 12.27 -15.74
C SER A 385 8.61 12.71 -15.09
N PHE A 386 7.67 13.15 -15.91
CA PHE A 386 6.35 13.60 -15.48
C PHE A 386 5.29 13.15 -16.48
N TYR A 387 4.33 12.35 -16.01
CA TYR A 387 3.31 11.73 -16.84
C TYR A 387 1.91 12.05 -16.32
N GLN A 388 0.98 12.28 -17.24
CA GLN A 388 -0.43 12.21 -16.91
C GLN A 388 -0.84 10.74 -16.72
N ASN A 389 -1.79 10.47 -15.82
CA ASN A 389 -2.33 9.13 -15.55
C ASN A 389 -3.15 8.52 -16.71
N SER A 390 -2.98 9.03 -17.93
CA SER A 390 -3.54 8.51 -19.18
C SER A 390 -2.48 8.41 -20.28
N ALA A 391 -1.19 8.56 -19.94
CA ALA A 391 -0.09 8.54 -20.89
C ALA A 391 0.22 7.10 -21.34
N ASP A 392 0.18 6.87 -22.65
CA ASP A 392 0.48 5.57 -23.24
C ASP A 392 1.92 5.11 -22.96
N GLU A 393 2.88 6.04 -22.89
CA GLU A 393 4.27 5.73 -22.56
C GLU A 393 4.42 5.11 -21.16
N LEU A 394 3.79 5.73 -20.15
CA LEU A 394 3.79 5.19 -18.80
C LEU A 394 3.07 3.83 -18.74
N TYR A 395 2.00 3.65 -19.52
CA TYR A 395 1.34 2.35 -19.65
C TYR A 395 2.25 1.29 -20.27
N LEU A 396 3.00 1.61 -21.32
CA LEU A 396 3.95 0.67 -21.93
C LEU A 396 5.04 0.23 -20.95
N LEU A 397 5.56 1.18 -20.15
CA LEU A 397 6.50 0.88 -19.08
C LEU A 397 5.86 -0.01 -18.01
N PHE A 398 4.64 0.32 -17.57
CA PHE A 398 3.89 -0.45 -16.59
C PHE A 398 3.59 -1.88 -17.06
N GLU A 399 3.14 -2.05 -18.31
CA GLU A 399 2.82 -3.36 -18.89
C GLU A 399 4.06 -4.25 -19.00
N LYS A 400 5.20 -3.67 -19.43
CA LYS A 400 6.45 -4.41 -19.64
C LYS A 400 7.22 -4.69 -18.34
N PHE A 401 7.18 -3.76 -17.38
CA PHE A 401 8.01 -3.79 -16.17
C PHE A 401 7.18 -3.78 -14.87
N CYS A 402 5.95 -4.30 -14.90
CA CYS A 402 5.01 -4.29 -13.77
C CYS A 402 5.62 -4.75 -12.44
N ASP A 403 6.48 -5.79 -12.44
CA ASP A 403 7.14 -6.28 -11.22
C ASP A 403 8.08 -5.26 -10.57
N HIS A 404 8.66 -4.32 -11.35
CA HIS A 404 9.50 -3.26 -10.80
C HIS A 404 8.70 -2.25 -9.98
N PHE A 405 7.39 -2.15 -10.22
CA PHE A 405 6.48 -1.36 -9.39
C PHE A 405 5.96 -2.12 -8.17
N HIS A 406 6.15 -3.44 -8.10
CA HIS A 406 5.73 -4.19 -6.93
C HIS A 406 6.82 -4.27 -5.87
N VAL A 407 7.92 -3.48 -6.03
CA VAL A 407 9.19 -3.56 -5.29
C VAL A 407 9.09 -4.43 -4.06
N THR A 408 9.22 -5.71 -4.35
CA THR A 408 9.25 -6.77 -3.36
C THR A 408 10.70 -7.19 -3.27
N SER A 409 11.14 -7.59 -2.09
CA SER A 409 12.38 -8.34 -1.90
C SER A 409 12.59 -9.34 -3.01
N ARG A 410 13.42 -9.01 -4.01
CA ARG A 410 13.69 -9.89 -5.15
C ARG A 410 14.34 -11.22 -4.70
N ASN A 411 14.80 -11.25 -3.45
CA ASN A 411 15.55 -12.36 -2.87
C ASN A 411 14.66 -13.34 -2.11
N SER A 412 13.38 -13.01 -1.88
CA SER A 412 12.50 -13.93 -1.17
C SER A 412 11.87 -14.99 -2.09
N MET A 413 12.07 -16.26 -1.75
CA MET A 413 11.51 -17.41 -2.47
C MET A 413 9.97 -17.40 -2.53
N TYR A 414 9.29 -16.96 -1.47
CA TYR A 414 7.82 -16.97 -1.40
C TYR A 414 7.18 -15.89 -2.28
N MET A 415 7.91 -14.83 -2.61
CA MET A 415 7.38 -13.74 -3.45
C MET A 415 7.22 -14.10 -4.92
N ASN A 416 7.84 -15.20 -5.36
CA ASN A 416 7.70 -15.73 -6.72
C ASN A 416 6.28 -16.24 -7.05
N PHE A 417 5.40 -16.38 -6.06
CA PHE A 417 4.00 -16.77 -6.26
C PHE A 417 3.08 -15.58 -6.56
N VAL A 418 3.53 -14.34 -6.35
CA VAL A 418 2.77 -13.15 -6.68
C VAL A 418 2.69 -13.01 -8.21
N SER A 419 1.48 -13.10 -8.74
CA SER A 419 1.25 -13.03 -10.18
C SER A 419 1.06 -11.59 -10.65
N SER A 420 1.78 -11.21 -11.69
CA SER A 420 1.67 -9.94 -12.39
C SER A 420 1.60 -10.18 -13.91
N HIS A 421 1.25 -9.13 -14.65
CA HIS A 421 1.22 -9.18 -16.11
C HIS A 421 2.61 -9.32 -16.74
N SER A 422 3.68 -8.99 -16.01
CA SER A 422 5.06 -9.14 -16.50
C SER A 422 5.66 -10.51 -16.18
N ASN A 423 5.21 -11.19 -15.11
CA ASN A 423 5.75 -12.49 -14.70
C ASN A 423 4.84 -13.70 -14.98
N ASN A 424 3.57 -13.47 -15.33
CA ASN A 424 2.58 -14.54 -15.49
C ASN A 424 1.80 -14.41 -16.80
N ILE A 425 1.92 -15.42 -17.66
CA ILE A 425 1.24 -15.46 -18.96
C ILE A 425 -0.29 -15.40 -18.84
N HIS A 426 -0.88 -16.01 -17.82
CA HIS A 426 -2.33 -16.04 -17.65
C HIS A 426 -2.87 -14.72 -17.12
N ALA A 427 -2.09 -14.00 -16.31
CA ALA A 427 -2.43 -12.63 -15.94
C ALA A 427 -2.35 -11.75 -17.20
N LEU A 428 -1.27 -11.85 -17.98
CA LEU A 428 -1.09 -11.11 -19.22
C LEU A 428 -2.21 -11.35 -20.24
N GLU A 429 -2.64 -12.60 -20.43
CA GLU A 429 -3.78 -12.96 -21.28
C GLU A 429 -5.09 -12.33 -20.80
N GLN A 430 -5.33 -12.29 -19.48
CA GLN A 430 -6.50 -11.61 -18.91
C GLN A 430 -6.45 -10.11 -19.19
N LEU A 431 -5.29 -9.46 -19.01
CA LEU A 431 -5.12 -8.05 -19.33
C LEU A 431 -5.38 -7.76 -20.80
N ARG A 432 -4.80 -8.56 -21.70
CA ARG A 432 -5.05 -8.45 -23.15
C ARG A 432 -6.53 -8.61 -23.47
N SER A 433 -7.20 -9.60 -22.89
CA SER A 433 -8.65 -9.78 -23.07
C SER A 433 -9.47 -8.57 -22.57
N ILE A 434 -9.07 -7.95 -21.46
CA ILE A 434 -9.73 -6.74 -20.96
C ILE A 434 -9.49 -5.56 -21.90
N LYS A 435 -8.26 -5.42 -22.41
CA LYS A 435 -7.88 -4.39 -23.39
C LYS A 435 -8.66 -4.52 -24.69
N ASP A 436 -8.77 -5.74 -25.24
CA ASP A 436 -9.49 -6.01 -26.50
C ASP A 436 -11.00 -5.74 -26.37
N LYS A 437 -11.55 -5.91 -25.16
CA LYS A 437 -12.96 -5.61 -24.85
C LYS A 437 -13.22 -4.14 -24.52
N ALA A 438 -12.16 -3.33 -24.31
CA ALA A 438 -12.31 -1.94 -23.95
C ALA A 438 -12.68 -1.11 -25.20
N SER A 439 -13.81 -0.42 -25.14
CA SER A 439 -14.24 0.47 -26.23
C SER A 439 -13.39 1.74 -26.35
N ASN A 440 -12.73 2.16 -25.25
CA ASN A 440 -11.91 3.35 -25.18
C ASN A 440 -10.55 3.02 -24.55
N SER A 441 -9.48 3.13 -25.35
CA SER A 441 -8.11 2.86 -24.94
C SER A 441 -7.62 3.79 -23.83
N SER A 442 -7.94 5.08 -23.91
CA SER A 442 -7.52 6.08 -22.92
C SER A 442 -8.17 5.82 -21.55
N GLN A 443 -9.45 5.44 -21.52
CA GLN A 443 -10.11 5.05 -20.27
C GLN A 443 -9.53 3.75 -19.68
N PHE A 444 -9.18 2.79 -20.54
CA PHE A 444 -8.50 1.57 -20.12
C PHE A 444 -7.13 1.89 -19.50
N VAL A 445 -6.31 2.70 -20.17
CA VAL A 445 -5.00 3.13 -19.66
C VAL A 445 -5.16 3.85 -18.32
N LYS A 446 -6.10 4.79 -18.22
CA LYS A 446 -6.40 5.50 -16.98
C LYS A 446 -6.78 4.56 -15.84
N LYS A 447 -7.59 3.54 -16.14
CA LYS A 447 -7.98 2.53 -15.15
C LYS A 447 -6.79 1.67 -14.69
N MET A 448 -5.90 1.30 -15.60
CA MET A 448 -4.72 0.47 -15.27
C MET A 448 -3.71 1.27 -14.44
N LEU A 449 -3.38 2.48 -14.88
CA LEU A 449 -2.42 3.36 -14.22
C LEU A 449 -2.98 4.01 -12.95
N ALA A 450 -4.31 4.00 -12.74
CA ALA A 450 -4.91 4.45 -11.48
C ALA A 450 -4.27 3.79 -10.27
N SER A 451 -3.88 2.51 -10.38
CA SER A 451 -3.22 1.71 -9.33
C SER A 451 -1.85 2.23 -8.91
N LEU A 452 -1.20 3.07 -9.71
CA LEU A 452 0.09 3.67 -9.37
C LEU A 452 -0.08 4.96 -8.56
N PRO A 453 0.82 5.21 -7.60
CA PRO A 453 1.72 4.26 -6.95
C PRO A 453 1.03 3.09 -6.25
N PHE A 454 1.68 1.92 -6.16
CA PHE A 454 1.15 0.80 -5.39
C PHE A 454 1.27 1.03 -3.90
N SER A 455 0.35 0.48 -3.11
CA SER A 455 0.53 0.47 -1.65
C SER A 455 1.48 -0.64 -1.22
N CYS A 456 2.33 -0.33 -0.25
CA CYS A 456 3.39 -1.21 0.19
C CYS A 456 2.84 -2.48 0.87
N GLN A 457 3.40 -3.65 0.52
CA GLN A 457 3.08 -4.97 1.10
C GLN A 457 1.58 -5.32 1.14
N SER A 458 0.83 -4.93 0.09
CA SER A 458 -0.61 -5.17 -0.02
C SER A 458 -0.99 -6.50 -0.69
N LEU A 459 -0.02 -7.32 -1.08
CA LEU A 459 -0.24 -8.58 -1.79
C LEU A 459 0.18 -9.77 -0.91
N SER A 460 -0.66 -10.80 -0.87
CA SER A 460 -0.34 -12.07 -0.27
C SER A 460 0.55 -12.90 -1.21
N PRO A 461 1.69 -13.42 -0.73
CA PRO A 461 2.57 -14.29 -1.52
C PRO A 461 2.13 -15.76 -1.48
N SER A 462 0.87 -16.03 -1.14
CA SER A 462 0.38 -17.40 -1.06
C SER A 462 0.39 -18.10 -2.43
N PRO A 463 0.91 -19.33 -2.54
CA PRO A 463 0.93 -20.11 -3.78
C PRO A 463 -0.48 -20.40 -4.32
N TYR A 464 -1.50 -20.32 -3.46
CA TYR A 464 -2.90 -20.53 -3.85
C TYR A 464 -3.45 -19.38 -4.69
N PHE A 465 -2.80 -18.21 -4.68
CA PHE A 465 -3.10 -17.09 -5.57
C PHE A 465 -2.23 -17.04 -6.83
N ASP A 466 -1.29 -17.96 -7.00
CA ASP A 466 -0.48 -18.04 -8.21
C ASP A 466 -1.36 -18.46 -9.40
N GLN A 467 -1.52 -17.53 -10.34
CA GLN A 467 -2.33 -17.75 -11.52
C GLN A 467 -1.71 -18.75 -12.49
N SER A 468 -0.47 -19.18 -12.32
CA SER A 468 0.09 -20.32 -13.06
C SER A 468 -0.37 -21.67 -12.50
N LEU A 469 -0.75 -21.72 -11.22
CA LEU A 469 -1.19 -22.94 -10.55
C LEU A 469 -2.71 -23.12 -10.63
N PHE A 470 -3.43 -22.09 -10.21
CA PHE A 470 -4.88 -22.18 -10.01
C PHE A 470 -5.63 -21.18 -10.88
N ARG A 471 -6.84 -21.58 -11.27
CA ARG A 471 -7.90 -20.71 -11.77
C ARG A 471 -8.94 -20.59 -10.68
N PHE A 472 -9.22 -19.35 -10.29
CA PHE A 472 -10.23 -18.95 -9.32
C PHE A 472 -10.92 -17.66 -9.82
N ASP A 473 -12.02 -17.26 -9.17
CA ASP A 473 -12.72 -16.02 -9.50
C ASP A 473 -12.14 -14.84 -8.72
N ASP A 474 -11.34 -14.01 -9.41
CA ASP A 474 -10.62 -12.87 -8.82
C ASP A 474 -11.57 -11.81 -8.20
N LYS A 475 -12.83 -11.77 -8.64
CA LYS A 475 -13.84 -10.87 -8.07
C LYS A 475 -14.27 -11.28 -6.67
N LEU A 476 -14.21 -12.58 -6.37
CA LEU A 476 -14.61 -13.14 -5.08
C LEU A 476 -13.42 -13.26 -4.13
N ILE A 477 -12.22 -13.48 -4.65
CA ILE A 477 -11.00 -13.69 -3.87
C ILE A 477 -9.77 -13.30 -4.68
N SER A 478 -8.79 -12.63 -4.08
CA SER A 478 -7.57 -12.20 -4.76
C SER A 478 -6.38 -12.18 -3.83
N ALA A 479 -5.16 -12.12 -4.37
CA ALA A 479 -3.95 -11.91 -3.58
C ALA A 479 -3.94 -10.57 -2.82
N THR A 480 -4.65 -9.56 -3.31
CA THR A 480 -4.71 -8.24 -2.66
C THR A 480 -5.45 -8.32 -1.33
N ASP A 481 -4.84 -7.74 -0.30
CA ASP A 481 -5.38 -7.63 1.06
C ASP A 481 -6.57 -6.66 1.11
N ARG A 482 -7.75 -7.16 0.72
CA ARG A 482 -9.02 -6.44 0.72
C ARG A 482 -10.19 -7.33 1.11
N HIS A 483 -11.17 -6.69 1.71
CA HIS A 483 -12.49 -7.26 1.88
C HIS A 483 -13.17 -7.41 0.50
N ARG A 484 -13.86 -8.53 0.33
CA ARG A 484 -14.65 -8.87 -0.85
C ARG A 484 -16.11 -9.02 -0.45
N GLN A 485 -17.03 -8.85 -1.41
CA GLN A 485 -18.43 -9.17 -1.16
C GLN A 485 -18.52 -10.67 -0.88
N SER A 486 -19.16 -11.02 0.24
CA SER A 486 -19.34 -12.41 0.62
C SER A 486 -20.27 -13.11 -0.37
N THR A 487 -19.99 -14.38 -0.64
CA THR A 487 -20.85 -15.27 -1.42
C THR A 487 -21.26 -16.47 -0.58
N ASP A 488 -22.48 -16.95 -0.77
CA ASP A 488 -22.95 -18.20 -0.17
C ASP A 488 -22.41 -19.44 -0.91
N HIS A 489 -21.97 -19.26 -2.16
CA HIS A 489 -21.42 -20.33 -2.97
C HIS A 489 -19.93 -20.53 -2.71
N PRO A 490 -19.45 -21.79 -2.70
CA PRO A 490 -18.04 -22.07 -2.50
C PRO A 490 -17.20 -21.57 -3.68
N ILE A 491 -16.14 -20.86 -3.37
CA ILE A 491 -15.13 -20.37 -4.32
C ILE A 491 -14.25 -21.55 -4.71
N LYS A 492 -14.12 -21.81 -6.01
CA LYS A 492 -13.44 -23.00 -6.55
C LYS A 492 -12.01 -22.66 -6.98
N PHE A 493 -11.06 -23.50 -6.57
CA PHE A 493 -9.67 -23.47 -7.05
C PHE A 493 -9.43 -24.68 -7.96
N ILE A 494 -9.25 -24.42 -9.24
CA ILE A 494 -9.11 -25.43 -10.30
C ILE A 494 -7.68 -25.41 -10.82
N LEU A 495 -7.01 -26.55 -10.96
CA LEU A 495 -5.68 -26.58 -11.57
C LEU A 495 -5.70 -26.11 -13.02
N ARG A 496 -4.64 -25.42 -13.45
CA ARG A 496 -4.46 -25.06 -14.86
C ARG A 496 -3.90 -26.17 -15.72
N ASN A 497 -2.94 -26.94 -15.21
CA ASN A 497 -2.28 -28.01 -15.97
C ASN A 497 -3.22 -29.19 -16.31
N TYR A 498 -4.33 -29.34 -15.56
CA TYR A 498 -5.33 -30.38 -15.77
C TYR A 498 -6.71 -29.73 -15.83
N PRO A 499 -7.24 -29.42 -17.03
CA PRO A 499 -8.53 -28.77 -17.17
C PRO A 499 -9.63 -29.58 -16.46
N HIS A 500 -10.51 -28.87 -15.76
CA HIS A 500 -11.61 -29.43 -14.93
C HIS A 500 -11.19 -30.19 -13.65
N SER A 501 -9.91 -30.22 -13.29
CA SER A 501 -9.48 -30.76 -11.99
C SER A 501 -9.69 -29.72 -10.87
N LEU A 502 -10.87 -29.75 -10.27
CA LEU A 502 -11.15 -29.03 -9.03
C LEU A 502 -10.27 -29.60 -7.91
N LYS A 503 -9.44 -28.76 -7.27
CA LYS A 503 -8.56 -29.19 -6.18
C LYS A 503 -9.13 -28.95 -4.80
N PHE A 504 -9.63 -27.75 -4.55
CA PHE A 504 -10.26 -27.42 -3.29
C PHE A 504 -11.27 -26.28 -3.47
N LYS A 505 -12.05 -26.05 -2.43
CA LYS A 505 -13.04 -24.99 -2.37
C LYS A 505 -12.91 -24.25 -1.04
N ILE A 506 -13.23 -22.96 -1.05
CA ILE A 506 -13.36 -22.17 0.16
C ILE A 506 -14.78 -21.62 0.23
N LYS A 507 -15.45 -21.86 1.35
CA LYS A 507 -16.75 -21.26 1.66
C LYS A 507 -16.55 -20.34 2.87
N PRO A 508 -16.76 -19.02 2.74
CA PRO A 508 -16.57 -18.08 3.84
C PRO A 508 -17.72 -18.09 4.87
N GLY A 509 -18.90 -18.55 4.46
CA GLY A 509 -20.08 -18.63 5.34
C GLY A 509 -20.23 -19.96 6.07
N PRO A 510 -21.25 -20.07 6.95
CA PRO A 510 -21.51 -21.27 7.72
C PRO A 510 -21.80 -22.47 6.82
N GLU A 511 -21.56 -23.67 7.35
CA GLU A 511 -21.72 -24.93 6.60
C GLU A 511 -23.13 -25.08 6.03
N ALA A 512 -24.16 -24.84 6.85
CA ALA A 512 -25.57 -24.93 6.47
C ALA A 512 -26.06 -23.81 5.52
N GLY A 513 -25.22 -22.80 5.24
CA GLY A 513 -25.62 -21.61 4.47
C GLY A 513 -26.37 -20.57 5.32
N SER A 514 -26.43 -19.34 4.82
CA SER A 514 -27.14 -18.26 5.52
C SER A 514 -28.64 -18.35 5.27
N MET A 515 -29.46 -18.46 6.34
CA MET A 515 -30.91 -18.32 6.22
C MET A 515 -31.34 -16.86 5.97
N ASP A 516 -30.49 -15.90 6.36
CA ASP A 516 -30.74 -14.47 6.21
C ASP A 516 -29.96 -13.90 5.01
N GLY A 517 -30.62 -13.84 3.86
CA GLY A 517 -30.08 -13.32 2.60
C GLY A 517 -30.15 -11.79 2.47
N ARG A 518 -30.63 -11.06 3.50
CA ARG A 518 -30.87 -9.61 3.41
C ARG A 518 -29.69 -8.76 3.87
N ALA A 519 -28.83 -9.27 4.73
CA ALA A 519 -27.66 -8.53 5.23
C ALA A 519 -26.51 -8.58 4.22
N LYS A 520 -25.99 -7.41 3.80
CA LYS A 520 -24.74 -7.34 3.04
C LYS A 520 -23.58 -7.80 3.94
N LYS A 521 -22.91 -8.87 3.52
CA LYS A 521 -21.76 -9.45 4.23
C LYS A 521 -20.48 -9.23 3.43
N ILE A 522 -19.40 -8.99 4.13
CA ILE A 522 -18.06 -8.89 3.55
C ILE A 522 -17.20 -10.03 4.07
N SER A 523 -16.25 -10.47 3.26
CA SER A 523 -15.33 -11.55 3.60
C SER A 523 -13.89 -11.10 3.38
N SER A 524 -13.00 -11.44 4.30
CA SER A 524 -11.56 -11.38 4.13
C SER A 524 -10.97 -12.78 4.19
N PHE A 525 -9.83 -12.95 3.52
CA PHE A 525 -9.16 -14.25 3.42
C PHE A 525 -7.69 -14.09 3.74
N LEU A 526 -7.22 -14.82 4.76
CA LEU A 526 -5.83 -14.82 5.16
C LEU A 526 -5.23 -16.19 4.86
N PHE A 527 -4.45 -16.28 3.80
CA PHE A 527 -3.73 -17.51 3.46
C PHE A 527 -2.35 -17.49 4.09
N HIS A 528 -1.96 -18.62 4.66
CA HIS A 528 -0.59 -18.83 5.05
C HIS A 528 0.28 -18.87 3.77
N PRO A 529 1.45 -18.23 3.75
CA PRO A 529 2.29 -18.15 2.55
C PRO A 529 2.96 -19.47 2.13
N ILE A 530 2.85 -20.53 2.94
CA ILE A 530 3.66 -21.75 2.79
C ILE A 530 2.83 -22.98 3.13
N LEU A 531 2.09 -22.96 4.24
CA LEU A 531 1.29 -24.10 4.68
C LEU A 531 -0.06 -24.13 3.94
N PRO A 532 -0.66 -25.33 3.76
CA PRO A 532 -2.02 -25.48 3.23
C PRO A 532 -3.05 -25.07 4.26
N PHE A 533 -3.05 -23.78 4.59
CA PHE A 533 -3.78 -23.19 5.69
C PHE A 533 -4.34 -21.83 5.28
N ALA A 534 -5.61 -21.58 5.56
CA ALA A 534 -6.24 -20.29 5.34
C ALA A 534 -7.34 -20.02 6.37
N LEU A 535 -7.53 -18.75 6.70
CA LEU A 535 -8.68 -18.24 7.43
C LEU A 535 -9.64 -17.59 6.43
N SER A 536 -10.94 -17.89 6.54
CA SER A 536 -11.97 -17.03 5.98
C SER A 536 -12.71 -16.35 7.12
N ILE A 537 -12.85 -15.03 7.02
CA ILE A 537 -13.44 -14.20 8.06
C ILE A 537 -14.62 -13.46 7.43
N GLN A 538 -15.82 -13.75 7.89
CA GLN A 538 -17.05 -13.12 7.42
C GLN A 538 -17.54 -12.13 8.46
N GLN A 539 -17.73 -10.88 8.03
CA GLN A 539 -18.24 -9.80 8.86
C GLN A 539 -19.61 -9.36 8.35
N THR A 540 -20.56 -9.22 9.28
CA THR A 540 -21.83 -8.54 9.04
C THR A 540 -21.67 -7.06 9.38
N LEU A 541 -22.36 -6.17 8.66
CA LEU A 541 -22.30 -4.73 8.90
C LEU A 541 -22.89 -4.30 10.26
N PHE A 542 -23.53 -5.21 10.99
CA PHE A 542 -24.25 -4.95 12.23
C PHE A 542 -23.61 -5.70 13.40
N LEU A 543 -22.62 -5.10 14.08
CA LEU A 543 -22.11 -5.37 15.46
C LEU A 543 -21.97 -6.83 15.98
N GLN A 544 -22.20 -7.85 15.16
CA GLN A 544 -22.07 -9.26 15.52
C GLN A 544 -20.60 -9.67 15.42
N PRO A 545 -20.17 -10.64 16.24
CA PRO A 545 -18.85 -11.21 16.13
C PRO A 545 -18.62 -11.77 14.72
N SER A 546 -17.37 -11.63 14.24
CA SER A 546 -16.98 -12.16 12.93
C SER A 546 -17.10 -13.69 12.95
N VAL A 547 -17.63 -14.27 11.88
CA VAL A 547 -17.60 -15.72 11.69
C VAL A 547 -16.25 -16.09 11.09
N VAL A 548 -15.48 -16.94 11.76
CA VAL A 548 -14.17 -17.38 11.31
C VAL A 548 -14.21 -18.87 10.98
N ASN A 549 -13.77 -19.23 9.78
CA ASN A 549 -13.54 -20.63 9.41
C ASN A 549 -12.05 -20.86 9.16
N ILE A 550 -11.59 -22.05 9.54
CA ILE A 550 -10.20 -22.49 9.33
C ILE A 550 -10.20 -23.57 8.25
N HIS A 551 -9.51 -23.31 7.15
CA HIS A 551 -9.30 -24.25 6.06
C HIS A 551 -7.88 -24.80 6.16
N PHE A 552 -7.73 -26.10 6.31
CA PHE A 552 -6.41 -26.71 6.42
C PHE A 552 -6.35 -28.07 5.73
N ARG A 553 -5.15 -28.63 5.63
CA ARG A 553 -4.96 -30.01 5.17
C ARG A 553 -4.98 -30.97 6.36
N ARG A 554 -5.98 -31.87 6.39
CA ARG A 554 -6.02 -33.01 7.31
C ARG A 554 -4.97 -34.04 6.91
#